data_AF-A0A963F9N5-F1
#
_entry.id   AF-A0A963F9N5-F1
#
_cell.length_a   1.000
_cell.length_b   1.000
_cell.length_c   1.000
_cell.angle_alpha   90.00
_cell.angle_beta   90.00
_cell.angle_gamma   90.00
#
_symmetry.space_group_name_H-M   'P 1'
#
loop_
_entity.id
_entity.type
_entity.pdbx_description
1 polymer ?
#
loop_
_entity_poly.entity_id
_entity_poly.type
_entity_poly.pdbx_seq_one_letter_code
_entity_poly.pdbx_strand_id
1 'polypeptide(L)'
;MIFGNLVERVRAGVRRIATRNRITALIRQGGPLRIEVGGGDRHGGNGWLTMDLQPQCDLYWDLRHGLPFPDASLDAVYSSHFLEHLSFQHGERFLAECLRALKPGASFSICVPDARIFLQAYVNGVELDRDLWMPFKPADNQTTRIDYVNYIAYMRGHHHYMFDEENLLARLRNAGFSEVAPRSFDPEIDNAARDRESIYATAVR
;
A
#
# COMPACT_ATOMS: atom_id res chain seq x y z
N MET A 1 18.29 -15.51 7.12
CA MET A 1 17.31 -16.60 7.29
C MET A 1 17.04 -17.21 5.93
N ILE A 2 17.74 -18.29 5.59
CA ILE A 2 17.59 -19.02 4.32
C ILE A 2 17.15 -20.44 4.71
N PHE A 3 16.19 -20.99 3.96
CA PHE A 3 15.35 -22.16 4.24
C PHE A 3 14.04 -21.87 4.99
N GLY A 4 13.11 -21.17 4.31
CA GLY A 4 11.69 -21.41 4.56
C GLY A 4 11.35 -22.87 4.27
N ASN A 5 10.55 -23.49 5.14
CA ASN A 5 10.21 -24.90 5.11
C ASN A 5 9.66 -25.27 3.72
N LEU A 6 10.12 -26.38 3.12
CA LEU A 6 9.65 -26.84 1.80
C LEU A 6 8.12 -26.87 1.72
N VAL A 7 7.46 -27.22 2.82
CA VAL A 7 6.00 -27.22 2.98
C VAL A 7 5.40 -25.82 2.75
N GLU A 8 6.00 -24.76 3.30
CA GLU A 8 5.53 -23.39 3.11
C GLU A 8 5.72 -22.92 1.67
N ARG A 9 6.84 -23.29 1.03
CA ARG A 9 7.09 -22.95 -0.38
C ARG A 9 6.06 -23.61 -1.30
N VAL A 10 5.74 -24.89 -1.05
CA VAL A 10 4.70 -25.62 -1.78
C VAL A 10 3.33 -24.98 -1.55
N ARG A 11 2.95 -24.68 -0.30
CA ARG A 11 1.68 -24.00 0.03
C ARG A 11 1.55 -22.64 -0.66
N ALA A 12 2.60 -21.82 -0.63
CA ALA A 12 2.63 -20.54 -1.31
C ALA A 12 2.50 -20.70 -2.83
N GLY A 13 3.15 -21.71 -3.42
CA GLY A 13 3.03 -22.03 -4.85
C GLY A 13 1.59 -22.39 -5.24
N VAL A 14 0.94 -23.27 -4.48
CA VAL A 14 -0.47 -23.66 -4.70
C VAL A 14 -1.40 -22.45 -4.61
N ARG A 15 -1.21 -21.59 -3.60
CA ARG A 15 -2.02 -20.37 -3.43
C ARG A 15 -1.84 -19.37 -4.58
N ARG A 16 -0.63 -19.22 -5.13
CA ARG A 16 -0.38 -18.38 -6.30
C ARG A 16 -1.09 -18.91 -7.55
N ILE A 17 -1.11 -20.23 -7.74
CA ILE A 17 -1.86 -20.87 -8.85
C ILE A 17 -3.36 -20.64 -8.66
N ALA A 18 -3.88 -20.87 -7.45
CA ALA A 18 -5.29 -20.62 -7.13
C ALA A 18 -5.69 -19.16 -7.38
N THR A 19 -4.83 -18.21 -7.01
CA THR A 19 -5.01 -16.77 -7.26
C THR A 19 -5.11 -16.47 -8.75
N ARG A 20 -4.20 -17.01 -9.58
CA ARG A 20 -4.28 -16.83 -11.06
C ARG A 20 -5.55 -17.39 -11.67
N ASN A 21 -5.99 -18.57 -11.20
CA ASN A 21 -7.23 -19.18 -11.66
C ASN A 21 -8.44 -18.32 -11.25
N ARG A 22 -8.45 -17.80 -10.02
CA ARG A 22 -9.49 -16.89 -9.53
C ARG A 22 -9.55 -15.59 -10.33
N ILE A 23 -8.41 -14.96 -10.61
CA ILE A 23 -8.35 -13.76 -11.47
C ILE A 23 -8.91 -14.05 -12.86
N THR A 24 -8.51 -15.17 -13.46
CA THR A 24 -9.04 -15.59 -14.78
C THR A 24 -10.56 -15.77 -14.75
N ALA A 25 -11.09 -16.37 -13.68
CA ALA A 25 -12.52 -16.58 -13.51
C ALA A 25 -13.28 -15.24 -13.33
N LEU A 26 -12.77 -14.33 -12.50
CA LEU A 26 -13.35 -13.00 -12.28
C LEU A 26 -13.42 -12.18 -13.57
N ILE A 27 -12.33 -12.18 -14.35
CA ILE A 27 -12.29 -11.49 -15.64
C ILE A 27 -13.32 -12.08 -16.61
N ARG A 28 -13.46 -13.41 -16.65
CA ARG A 28 -14.44 -14.09 -17.53
C ARG A 28 -15.89 -13.87 -17.09
N GLN A 29 -16.13 -13.79 -15.78
CA GLN A 29 -17.45 -13.52 -15.22
C GLN A 29 -17.94 -12.12 -15.62
N GLY A 30 -17.01 -11.18 -15.81
CA GLY A 30 -17.32 -9.79 -16.13
C GLY A 30 -17.84 -9.02 -14.91
N GLY A 31 -18.11 -7.72 -15.12
CA GLY A 31 -18.45 -6.78 -14.05
C GLY A 31 -17.24 -6.03 -13.49
N PRO A 32 -17.46 -5.12 -12.53
CA PRO A 32 -16.40 -4.29 -11.96
C PRO A 32 -15.42 -5.12 -11.13
N LEU A 33 -14.12 -4.91 -11.37
CA LEU A 33 -13.02 -5.55 -10.64
C LEU A 33 -12.19 -4.50 -9.92
N ARG A 34 -12.35 -4.42 -8.60
CA ARG A 34 -11.69 -3.42 -7.73
C ARG A 34 -10.76 -4.13 -6.75
N ILE A 35 -9.50 -3.72 -6.70
CA ILE A 35 -8.47 -4.41 -5.92
C ILE A 35 -7.84 -3.47 -4.90
N GLU A 36 -7.84 -3.91 -3.64
CA GLU A 36 -7.01 -3.32 -2.59
C GLU A 36 -5.68 -4.08 -2.49
N VAL A 37 -4.59 -3.39 -2.80
CA VAL A 37 -3.24 -3.95 -2.79
C VAL A 37 -2.53 -3.61 -1.49
N GLY A 38 -2.00 -4.63 -0.81
CA GLY A 38 -1.41 -4.48 0.52
C GLY A 38 -2.47 -4.46 1.63
N GLY A 39 -3.65 -5.05 1.39
CA GLY A 39 -4.80 -4.99 2.31
C GLY A 39 -4.64 -5.80 3.60
N GLY A 40 -3.53 -6.53 3.78
CA GLY A 40 -3.25 -7.33 4.98
C GLY A 40 -4.05 -8.64 5.06
N ASP A 41 -4.15 -9.19 6.27
CA ASP A 41 -4.75 -10.51 6.53
C ASP A 41 -6.27 -10.45 6.70
N ARG A 42 -6.98 -10.01 5.66
CA ARG A 42 -8.45 -9.93 5.66
C ARG A 42 -9.06 -10.08 4.28
N HIS A 43 -10.33 -10.48 4.24
CA HIS A 43 -11.12 -10.41 3.03
C HIS A 43 -11.52 -8.96 2.72
N GLY A 44 -11.75 -8.68 1.45
CA GLY A 44 -12.35 -7.44 0.99
C GLY A 44 -13.85 -7.36 1.30
N GLY A 45 -14.41 -6.19 1.07
CA GLY A 45 -15.82 -5.86 1.28
C GLY A 45 -16.27 -4.78 0.31
N ASN A 46 -17.58 -4.52 0.23
CA ASN A 46 -18.14 -3.45 -0.62
C ASN A 46 -17.68 -3.50 -2.09
N GLY A 47 -17.51 -4.71 -2.63
CA GLY A 47 -17.07 -4.94 -4.02
C GLY A 47 -15.55 -4.86 -4.25
N TRP A 48 -14.76 -4.71 -3.20
CA TRP A 48 -13.29 -4.79 -3.26
C TRP A 48 -12.80 -6.20 -2.93
N LEU A 49 -11.73 -6.62 -3.61
CA LEU A 49 -10.95 -7.81 -3.24
C LEU A 49 -9.60 -7.37 -2.68
N THR A 50 -9.12 -8.03 -1.64
CA THR A 50 -7.78 -7.77 -1.10
C THR A 50 -6.72 -8.65 -1.77
N MET A 51 -5.53 -8.10 -1.95
CA MET A 51 -4.36 -8.83 -2.43
C MET A 51 -3.15 -8.57 -1.54
N ASP A 52 -2.60 -9.65 -0.98
CA ASP A 52 -1.46 -9.61 -0.06
C ASP A 52 -0.69 -10.95 -0.04
N LEU A 53 0.39 -11.02 0.74
CA LEU A 53 1.08 -12.25 1.13
C LEU A 53 0.53 -12.85 2.44
N GLN A 54 -0.68 -12.46 2.84
CA GLN A 54 -1.34 -12.94 4.05
C GLN A 54 -2.35 -14.06 3.76
N PRO A 55 -2.52 -15.07 4.64
CA PRO A 55 -3.37 -16.23 4.37
C PRO A 55 -4.86 -15.96 4.13
N GLN A 56 -5.43 -14.91 4.71
CA GLN A 56 -6.87 -14.60 4.69
C GLN A 56 -7.24 -13.52 3.67
N CYS A 57 -6.30 -13.04 2.85
CA CYS A 57 -6.64 -12.17 1.73
C CYS A 57 -7.39 -12.93 0.61
N ASP A 58 -8.15 -12.20 -0.21
CA ASP A 58 -8.87 -12.81 -1.34
C ASP A 58 -7.93 -13.36 -2.41
N LEU A 59 -6.79 -12.69 -2.61
CA LEU A 59 -5.80 -12.97 -3.65
C LEU A 59 -4.40 -13.05 -3.03
N TYR A 60 -3.92 -14.26 -2.77
CA TYR A 60 -2.58 -14.49 -2.22
C TYR A 60 -1.51 -14.29 -3.29
N TRP A 61 -0.82 -13.15 -3.28
CA TRP A 61 0.14 -12.79 -4.32
C TRP A 61 1.36 -12.02 -3.81
N ASP A 62 2.51 -12.30 -4.41
CA ASP A 62 3.77 -11.62 -4.13
C ASP A 62 3.99 -10.48 -5.11
N LEU A 63 3.81 -9.25 -4.64
CA LEU A 63 3.89 -8.04 -5.45
C LEU A 63 5.28 -7.77 -6.03
N ARG A 64 6.33 -8.47 -5.57
CA ARG A 64 7.66 -8.45 -6.21
C ARG A 64 7.62 -9.03 -7.63
N HIS A 65 6.57 -9.75 -7.99
CA HIS A 65 6.33 -10.29 -9.34
C HIS A 65 5.40 -9.40 -10.19
N GLY A 66 5.10 -8.18 -9.76
CA GLY A 66 4.12 -7.31 -10.42
C GLY A 66 2.68 -7.71 -10.12
N LEU A 67 1.73 -7.02 -10.76
CA LEU A 67 0.30 -7.30 -10.60
C LEU A 67 -0.10 -8.47 -11.50
N PRO A 68 -0.75 -9.53 -10.97
CA PRO A 68 -1.13 -10.73 -11.73
C PRO A 68 -2.36 -10.52 -12.62
N PHE A 69 -2.58 -9.29 -13.08
CA PHE A 69 -3.71 -8.86 -13.89
C PHE A 69 -3.24 -8.49 -15.30
N PRO A 70 -4.02 -8.83 -16.35
CA PRO A 70 -3.77 -8.32 -17.69
C PRO A 70 -3.84 -6.80 -17.77
N ASP A 71 -3.29 -6.25 -18.84
CA ASP A 71 -3.42 -4.82 -19.14
C ASP A 71 -4.89 -4.42 -19.23
N ALA A 72 -5.23 -3.25 -18.70
CA ALA A 72 -6.56 -2.66 -18.82
C ALA A 72 -7.71 -3.57 -18.36
N SER A 73 -7.55 -4.23 -17.20
CA SER A 73 -8.51 -5.19 -16.67
C SER A 73 -9.16 -4.76 -15.35
N LEU A 74 -8.59 -3.81 -14.61
CA LEU A 74 -9.09 -3.34 -13.32
C LEU A 74 -9.93 -2.07 -13.45
N ASP A 75 -11.03 -1.99 -12.72
CA ASP A 75 -11.93 -0.83 -12.68
C ASP A 75 -11.54 0.17 -11.58
N ALA A 76 -10.83 -0.29 -10.55
CA ALA A 76 -10.20 0.58 -9.56
C ALA A 76 -9.08 -0.16 -8.84
N VAL A 77 -8.09 0.61 -8.36
CA VAL A 77 -7.06 0.13 -7.43
C VAL A 77 -7.10 1.01 -6.19
N TYR A 78 -6.92 0.40 -5.03
CA TYR A 78 -6.71 1.09 -3.76
C TYR A 78 -5.45 0.52 -3.08
N SER A 79 -4.70 1.36 -2.38
CA SER A 79 -3.58 0.90 -1.56
C SER A 79 -3.42 1.80 -0.34
N SER A 80 -3.31 1.20 0.84
CA SER A 80 -3.16 1.91 2.11
C SER A 80 -1.92 1.41 2.83
N HIS A 81 -1.02 2.33 3.20
CA HIS A 81 0.16 2.01 4.03
C HIS A 81 0.95 0.81 3.52
N PHE A 82 1.20 0.82 2.21
CA PHE A 82 1.96 -0.21 1.53
C PHE A 82 3.17 0.36 0.79
N LEU A 83 3.05 1.53 0.18
CA LEU A 83 4.08 2.09 -0.68
C LEU A 83 5.37 2.46 0.08
N GLU A 84 5.26 2.85 1.36
CA GLU A 84 6.37 3.10 2.28
C GLU A 84 7.19 1.86 2.62
N HIS A 85 6.59 0.68 2.47
CA HIS A 85 7.29 -0.61 2.60
C HIS A 85 8.07 -0.99 1.35
N LEU A 86 8.02 -0.19 0.28
CA LEU A 86 8.79 -0.42 -0.93
C LEU A 86 9.98 0.54 -0.99
N SER A 87 11.15 0.02 -1.40
CA SER A 87 12.24 0.90 -1.81
C SER A 87 11.81 1.73 -3.02
N PHE A 88 12.46 2.87 -3.27
CA PHE A 88 12.10 3.79 -4.37
C PHE A 88 11.82 3.05 -5.70
N GLN A 89 12.78 2.22 -6.16
CA GLN A 89 12.65 1.47 -7.41
C GLN A 89 11.52 0.44 -7.41
N HIS A 90 11.24 -0.21 -6.27
CA HIS A 90 10.11 -1.12 -6.16
C HIS A 90 8.79 -0.35 -6.19
N GLY A 91 8.72 0.82 -5.55
CA GLY A 91 7.57 1.71 -5.61
C GLY A 91 7.28 2.17 -7.04
N GLU A 92 8.29 2.61 -7.80
CA GLU A 92 8.09 3.00 -9.21
C GLU A 92 7.55 1.84 -10.06
N ARG A 93 8.08 0.62 -9.87
CA ARG A 93 7.57 -0.58 -10.55
C ARG A 93 6.12 -0.88 -10.16
N PHE A 94 5.79 -0.76 -8.88
CA PHE A 94 4.43 -0.98 -8.38
C PHE A 94 3.44 0.02 -8.98
N LEU A 95 3.78 1.31 -8.98
CA LEU A 95 2.95 2.36 -9.57
C LEU A 95 2.72 2.12 -11.07
N ALA A 96 3.77 1.75 -11.81
CA ALA A 96 3.67 1.42 -13.23
C ALA A 96 2.78 0.19 -13.48
N GLU A 97 2.86 -0.83 -12.63
CA GLU A 97 1.99 -2.01 -12.72
C GLU A 97 0.52 -1.68 -12.41
N CYS A 98 0.25 -0.82 -11.43
CA CYS A 98 -1.09 -0.29 -11.17
C CYS A 98 -1.64 0.43 -12.41
N LEU A 99 -0.86 1.34 -13.00
CA LEU A 99 -1.24 2.05 -14.23
C LEU A 99 -1.51 1.06 -15.38
N ARG A 100 -0.63 0.07 -15.58
CA ARG A 100 -0.80 -0.95 -16.62
C ARG A 100 -2.09 -1.76 -16.45
N ALA A 101 -2.44 -2.14 -15.22
CA ALA A 101 -3.57 -3.01 -14.93
C ALA A 101 -4.92 -2.28 -14.96
N LEU A 102 -4.98 -0.99 -14.60
CA LEU A 102 -6.21 -0.18 -14.61
C LEU A 102 -6.80 -0.02 -16.01
N LYS A 103 -8.12 0.01 -16.21
CA LYS A 103 -8.73 0.41 -17.50
C LYS A 103 -8.48 1.90 -17.78
N PRO A 104 -8.47 2.36 -19.04
CA PRO A 104 -8.45 3.79 -19.34
C PRO A 104 -9.59 4.52 -18.61
N GLY A 105 -9.28 5.62 -17.92
CA GLY A 105 -10.25 6.34 -17.09
C GLY A 105 -10.57 5.71 -15.74
N ALA A 106 -9.98 4.57 -15.39
CA ALA A 106 -10.13 3.97 -14.05
C ALA A 106 -9.22 4.65 -13.02
N SER A 107 -9.67 4.68 -11.78
CA SER A 107 -8.99 5.41 -10.70
C SER A 107 -8.05 4.54 -9.88
N PHE A 108 -6.99 5.18 -9.41
CA PHE A 108 -6.13 4.71 -8.34
C PHE A 108 -6.32 5.64 -7.12
N SER A 109 -6.65 5.05 -5.98
CA SER A 109 -6.70 5.73 -4.69
C SER A 109 -5.55 5.21 -3.81
N ILE A 110 -4.81 6.09 -3.16
CA ILE A 110 -3.67 5.70 -2.34
C ILE A 110 -3.55 6.56 -1.09
N CYS A 111 -3.12 5.94 0.02
CA CYS A 111 -2.68 6.67 1.21
C CYS A 111 -1.43 6.08 1.84
N VAL A 112 -0.60 6.97 2.39
CA VAL A 112 0.69 6.68 3.00
C VAL A 112 0.88 7.55 4.24
N PRO A 113 1.76 7.18 5.18
CA PRO A 113 2.08 8.02 6.33
C PRO A 113 2.63 9.41 5.94
N ASP A 114 2.17 10.47 6.62
CA ASP A 114 2.73 11.82 6.49
C ASP A 114 3.99 11.98 7.34
N ALA A 115 5.16 11.95 6.69
CA ALA A 115 6.44 12.13 7.37
C ALA A 115 6.61 13.54 7.97
N ARG A 116 5.88 14.54 7.47
CA ARG A 116 5.98 15.91 7.98
C ARG A 116 5.59 16.02 9.44
N ILE A 117 4.63 15.23 9.92
CA ILE A 117 4.18 15.24 11.31
C ILE A 117 5.36 14.99 12.27
N PHE A 118 6.13 13.94 12.00
CA PHE A 118 7.29 13.54 12.81
C PHE A 118 8.45 14.50 12.65
N LEU A 119 8.72 14.97 11.42
CA LEU A 119 9.79 15.93 11.15
C LEU A 119 9.54 17.27 11.83
N GLN A 120 8.31 17.78 11.76
CA GLN A 120 7.92 19.03 12.41
C GLN A 120 7.97 18.90 13.93
N ALA A 121 7.53 17.77 14.49
CA ALA A 121 7.64 17.52 15.92
C ALA A 121 9.10 17.55 16.38
N TYR A 122 10.00 16.90 15.63
CA TYR A 122 11.43 16.93 15.89
C TYR A 122 12.02 18.35 15.83
N VAL A 123 11.82 19.06 14.71
CA VAL A 123 12.39 20.39 14.47
C VAL A 123 11.87 21.43 15.47
N ASN A 124 10.57 21.40 15.75
CA ASN A 124 9.92 22.38 16.62
C ASN A 124 9.98 22.02 18.10
N GLY A 125 10.53 20.85 18.46
CA GLY A 125 10.60 20.39 19.84
C GLY A 125 9.25 20.02 20.46
N VAL A 126 8.24 19.70 19.63
CA VAL A 126 6.91 19.27 20.09
C VAL A 126 6.97 17.81 20.52
N GLU A 127 6.41 17.49 21.68
CA GLU A 127 6.28 16.11 22.15
C GLU A 127 5.06 15.45 21.50
N LEU A 128 5.25 14.28 20.90
CA LEU A 128 4.17 13.46 20.37
C LEU A 128 3.72 12.44 21.42
N ASP A 129 2.41 12.21 21.51
CA ASP A 129 1.88 11.04 22.21
C ASP A 129 2.38 9.76 21.52
N ARG A 130 3.28 9.04 22.18
CA ARG A 130 3.93 7.86 21.61
C ARG A 130 2.97 6.69 21.41
N ASP A 131 1.92 6.57 22.21
CA ASP A 131 0.91 5.52 22.03
C ASP A 131 0.04 5.81 20.82
N LEU A 132 -0.17 7.09 20.53
CA LEU A 132 -0.93 7.55 19.38
C LEU A 132 -0.15 7.49 18.06
N TRP A 133 1.07 8.02 18.07
CA TRP A 133 1.86 8.27 16.86
C TRP A 133 2.91 7.20 16.58
N MET A 134 3.21 6.36 17.56
CA MET A 134 4.17 5.26 17.41
C MET A 134 3.60 3.94 17.95
N PRO A 135 2.46 3.47 17.40
CA PRO A 135 1.77 2.29 17.93
C PRO A 135 2.57 0.99 17.77
N PHE A 136 3.45 0.89 16.76
CA PHE A 136 4.38 -0.23 16.62
C PHE A 136 5.55 -0.11 17.61
N LYS A 137 5.30 -0.47 18.86
CA LYS A 137 6.26 -0.37 19.98
C LYS A 137 7.63 -1.01 19.75
N PRO A 138 7.79 -2.10 18.99
CA PRO A 138 9.11 -2.62 18.69
C PRO A 138 10.04 -1.67 17.91
N ALA A 139 9.51 -0.59 17.31
CA ALA A 139 10.29 0.45 16.64
C ALA A 139 10.43 1.75 17.46
N ASP A 140 9.80 1.84 18.64
CA ASP A 140 9.88 3.02 19.52
C ASP A 140 11.07 2.90 20.48
N ASN A 141 12.19 3.54 20.14
CA ASN A 141 13.45 3.46 20.90
C ASN A 141 13.41 4.19 22.25
N GLN A 142 12.53 5.19 22.41
CA GLN A 142 12.35 5.95 23.66
C GLN A 142 13.64 6.58 24.26
N THR A 143 14.56 7.05 23.42
CA THR A 143 15.82 7.66 23.87
C THR A 143 15.77 9.19 23.82
N THR A 144 15.47 9.76 22.65
CA THR A 144 15.46 11.20 22.42
C THR A 144 14.44 11.55 21.32
N ARG A 145 14.24 12.85 21.05
CA ARG A 145 13.25 13.29 20.06
C ARG A 145 13.59 12.86 18.61
N ILE A 146 14.86 12.60 18.29
CA ILE A 146 15.22 12.09 16.96
C ILE A 146 14.57 10.73 16.66
N ASP A 147 14.13 10.01 17.70
CA ASP A 147 13.44 8.74 17.52
C ASP A 147 12.13 8.88 16.77
N TYR A 148 11.48 10.05 16.75
CA TYR A 148 10.32 10.28 15.89
C TYR A 148 10.68 10.17 14.41
N VAL A 149 11.82 10.75 14.03
CA VAL A 149 12.35 10.69 12.66
C VAL A 149 12.79 9.27 12.34
N ASN A 150 13.50 8.60 13.25
CA ASN A 150 13.91 7.20 13.06
C ASN A 150 12.70 6.26 12.94
N TYR A 151 11.63 6.53 13.70
CA TYR A 151 10.41 5.75 13.67
C TYR A 151 9.77 5.81 12.28
N ILE A 152 9.49 7.01 11.77
CA ILE A 152 8.83 7.16 10.46
C ILE A 152 9.74 6.76 9.30
N ALA A 153 11.06 6.96 9.42
CA ALA A 153 12.00 6.65 8.35
C ALA A 153 12.27 5.14 8.22
N TYR A 154 12.35 4.42 9.34
CA TYR A 154 12.81 3.03 9.33
C TYR A 154 11.77 2.05 9.86
N MET A 155 10.97 2.42 10.86
CA MET A 155 10.04 1.54 11.57
C MET A 155 10.62 0.14 11.81
N ARG A 156 11.82 0.06 12.41
CA ARG A 156 12.56 -1.22 12.61
C ARG A 156 12.85 -1.99 11.31
N GLY A 157 13.13 -1.27 10.22
CA GLY A 157 13.43 -1.84 8.90
C GLY A 157 12.19 -2.19 8.07
N HIS A 158 10.99 -1.85 8.52
CA HIS A 158 9.76 -2.03 7.74
C HIS A 158 9.54 -0.89 6.74
N HIS A 159 9.95 0.35 7.08
CA HIS A 159 9.84 1.48 6.17
C HIS A 159 11.13 1.63 5.35
N HIS A 160 10.95 1.96 4.08
CA HIS A 160 12.02 2.13 3.10
C HIS A 160 11.91 3.45 2.34
N TYR A 161 10.83 4.21 2.54
CA TYR A 161 10.59 5.49 1.90
C TYR A 161 9.65 6.35 2.75
N MET A 162 9.95 7.64 2.87
CA MET A 162 9.09 8.63 3.53
C MET A 162 8.31 9.41 2.48
N PHE A 163 7.10 9.84 2.83
CA PHE A 163 6.25 10.64 1.95
C PHE A 163 5.82 11.94 2.63
N ASP A 164 5.74 12.98 1.82
CA ASP A 164 4.83 14.10 1.99
C ASP A 164 3.90 14.17 0.78
N GLU A 165 2.93 15.09 0.82
CA GLU A 165 1.94 15.23 -0.26
C GLU A 165 2.61 15.57 -1.59
N GLU A 166 3.58 16.49 -1.59
CA GLU A 166 4.31 16.89 -2.78
C GLU A 166 4.97 15.69 -3.46
N ASN A 167 5.71 14.88 -2.70
CA ASN A 167 6.38 13.69 -3.20
C ASN A 167 5.38 12.65 -3.71
N LEU A 168 4.32 12.36 -2.96
CA LEU A 168 3.32 11.36 -3.37
C LEU A 168 2.69 11.74 -4.72
N LEU A 169 2.25 12.99 -4.87
CA LEU A 169 1.65 13.48 -6.12
C LEU A 169 2.66 13.50 -7.26
N ALA A 170 3.91 13.93 -7.01
CA ALA A 170 4.96 13.92 -8.02
C ALA A 170 5.25 12.51 -8.53
N ARG A 171 5.32 11.52 -7.64
CA ARG A 171 5.56 10.12 -8.02
C ARG A 171 4.44 9.51 -8.83
N LEU A 172 3.17 9.80 -8.48
CA LEU A 172 2.02 9.39 -9.30
C LEU A 172 2.08 9.98 -10.71
N ARG A 173 2.41 11.27 -10.84
CA ARG A 173 2.58 11.90 -12.17
C ARG A 173 3.73 11.29 -12.95
N ASN A 174 4.88 11.08 -12.30
CA ASN A 174 6.06 10.49 -12.94
C ASN A 174 5.83 9.04 -13.38
N ALA A 175 4.99 8.29 -12.68
CA ALA A 175 4.57 6.95 -13.08
C ALA A 175 3.65 6.95 -14.32
N GLY A 176 3.14 8.11 -14.73
CA GLY A 176 2.32 8.28 -15.95
C GLY A 176 0.82 8.42 -15.70
N PHE A 177 0.40 8.57 -14.44
CA PHE A 177 -1.02 8.83 -14.15
C PHE A 177 -1.41 10.27 -14.52
N SER A 178 -2.69 10.43 -14.89
CA SER A 178 -3.36 11.71 -15.13
C SER A 178 -4.25 12.10 -13.94
N GLU A 179 -4.77 13.34 -13.96
CA GLU A 179 -5.69 13.87 -12.93
C GLU A 179 -5.22 13.67 -11.48
N VAL A 180 -3.90 13.72 -11.28
CA VAL A 180 -3.28 13.48 -9.97
C VAL A 180 -3.55 14.65 -9.02
N ALA A 181 -4.27 14.36 -7.94
CA ALA A 181 -4.70 15.33 -6.94
C ALA A 181 -4.69 14.75 -5.52
N PRO A 182 -4.52 15.60 -4.49
CA PRO A 182 -4.83 15.19 -3.13
C PRO A 182 -6.33 14.91 -3.02
N ARG A 183 -6.71 14.02 -2.10
CA ARG A 183 -8.12 13.77 -1.77
C ARG A 183 -8.31 13.83 -0.26
N SER A 184 -9.55 13.98 0.17
CA SER A 184 -9.90 13.81 1.59
C SER A 184 -10.08 12.33 1.93
N PHE A 185 -10.16 12.04 3.23
CA PHE A 185 -10.58 10.75 3.77
C PHE A 185 -11.92 10.29 3.14
N ASP A 186 -11.95 9.03 2.72
CA ASP A 186 -13.11 8.35 2.16
C ASP A 186 -13.57 7.25 3.14
N PRO A 187 -14.71 7.40 3.82
CA PRO A 187 -15.19 6.45 4.81
C PRO A 187 -15.57 5.07 4.23
N GLU A 188 -15.68 4.92 2.91
CA GLU A 188 -15.99 3.63 2.29
C GLU A 188 -14.77 2.72 2.13
N ILE A 189 -13.56 3.29 2.06
CA ILE A 189 -12.32 2.54 1.76
C ILE A 189 -11.18 2.80 2.75
N ASP A 190 -11.17 3.95 3.42
CA ASP A 190 -10.08 4.35 4.31
C ASP A 190 -10.28 3.87 5.75
N ASN A 191 -9.17 3.57 6.41
CA ASN A 191 -9.17 3.17 7.82
C ASN A 191 -9.15 4.41 8.71
N ALA A 192 -10.27 4.69 9.39
CA ALA A 192 -10.42 5.82 10.31
C ALA A 192 -9.35 5.86 11.43
N ALA A 193 -8.81 4.70 11.84
CA ALA A 193 -7.75 4.66 12.86
C ALA A 193 -6.42 5.31 12.40
N ARG A 194 -6.23 5.45 11.08
CA ARG A 194 -5.02 5.98 10.46
C ARG A 194 -5.20 7.34 9.79
N ASP A 195 -6.40 7.92 9.83
CA ASP A 195 -6.70 9.20 9.16
C ASP A 195 -5.75 10.32 9.57
N ARG A 196 -5.55 10.49 10.88
CA ARG A 196 -4.66 11.51 11.47
C ARG A 196 -3.21 11.47 11.01
N GLU A 197 -2.72 10.30 10.58
CA GLU A 197 -1.31 10.07 10.23
C GLU A 197 -1.11 9.95 8.72
N SER A 198 -2.18 10.08 7.93
CA SER A 198 -2.17 9.77 6.51
C SER A 198 -2.29 11.02 5.65
N ILE A 199 -1.61 10.97 4.51
CA ILE A 199 -1.93 11.78 3.33
C ILE A 199 -2.57 10.90 2.28
N TYR A 200 -3.47 11.49 1.50
CA TYR A 200 -4.32 10.78 0.56
C TYR A 200 -4.20 11.39 -0.83
N ALA A 201 -4.13 10.55 -1.86
CA ALA A 201 -4.12 10.97 -3.24
C ALA A 201 -5.05 10.11 -4.10
N THR A 202 -5.50 10.71 -5.20
CA THR A 202 -6.15 10.02 -6.30
C THR A 202 -5.45 10.32 -7.61
N ALA A 203 -5.58 9.40 -8.56
CA ALA A 203 -5.00 9.47 -9.87
C ALA A 203 -5.83 8.63 -10.86
N VAL A 204 -5.74 8.92 -12.16
CA VAL A 204 -6.49 8.23 -13.22
C VAL A 204 -5.52 7.67 -14.26
N ARG A 205 -5.81 6.49 -14.82
CA ARG A 205 -5.07 5.97 -15.99
C ARG A 205 -5.44 6.71 -17.26
#